data_AF-A0A183PU02-F1
#
_entry.id   AF-A0A183PU02-F1
#
_cell.length_a   1.000
_cell.length_b   1.000
_cell.length_c   1.000
_cell.angle_alpha   90.00
_cell.angle_beta   90.00
_cell.angle_gamma   90.00
#
_symmetry.space_group_name_H-M   'P 1'
#
loop_
_entity.id
_entity.type
_entity.pdbx_description
1 polymer ?
#
loop_
_entity_poly.entity_id
_entity_poly.type
_entity_poly.pdbx_seq_one_letter_code
_entity_poly.pdbx_strand_id
1 'polypeptide(L)' 'VWQVGDNKFVHSLQEHEDGVTCAVISGSVIISGSYDKTVILYDFDVI' A
#
# COMPACT_ATOMS: atom_id res chain seq x y z
N VAL A 1 -3.24 -5.48 1.00
CA VAL A 1 -4.28 -5.13 0.01
C VAL A 1 -5.31 -6.24 -0.03
N TRP A 2 -6.58 -5.88 0.12
CA TRP A 2 -7.71 -6.80 0.12
C TRP A 2 -8.74 -6.33 -0.91
N GLN A 3 -9.27 -7.27 -1.67
CA GLN A 3 -10.41 -7.02 -2.54
C GLN A 3 -11.68 -7.16 -1.71
N VAL A 4 -12.46 -6.07 -1.62
CA VAL A 4 -13.63 -6.00 -0.74
C VAL A 4 -14.81 -6.80 -1.27
N GLY A 5 -14.95 -6.91 -2.59
CA GLY A 5 -16.11 -7.57 -3.21
C GLY A 5 -16.26 -9.06 -2.84
N ASP A 6 -15.15 -9.76 -2.65
CA ASP A 6 -15.07 -11.19 -2.34
C ASP A 6 -14.29 -11.48 -1.05
N ASN A 7 -13.92 -10.44 -0.30
CA ASN A 7 -13.05 -10.51 0.89
C ASN A 7 -11.74 -11.26 0.64
N LYS A 8 -11.20 -11.17 -0.58
CA LYS A 8 -10.00 -11.90 -0.97
C LYS A 8 -8.74 -11.10 -0.61
N PHE A 9 -7.78 -11.79 0.00
CA PHE A 9 -6.43 -11.25 0.15
C PHE A 9 -5.76 -11.18 -1.23
N VAL A 10 -5.24 -10.00 -1.57
CA VAL A 10 -4.55 -9.78 -2.86
C VAL A 10 -3.04 -9.79 -2.64
N HIS A 11 -2.55 -8.92 -1.76
CA HIS A 11 -1.11 -8.72 -1.61
C HIS A 11 -0.71 -8.09 -0.26
N SER A 12 0.53 -8.28 0.16
CA SER A 12 1.14 -7.60 1.31
C SER A 12 2.21 -6.64 0.82
N LEU A 13 2.15 -5.37 1.22
CA LEU A 13 3.16 -4.36 0.90
C LEU A 13 4.21 -4.39 2.01
N GLN A 14 5.44 -4.81 1.70
CA GLN A 14 6.49 -5.08 2.71
C GLN A 14 7.79 -4.30 2.48
N GLU A 15 7.76 -3.26 1.65
CA GLU A 15 8.96 -2.51 1.28
C GLU A 15 9.43 -1.53 2.36
N HIS A 16 8.55 -1.16 3.30
CA HIS A 16 8.93 -0.30 4.42
C HIS A 16 9.77 -1.06 5.45
N GLU A 17 10.87 -0.44 5.91
CA GLU A 17 11.80 -1.01 6.88
C GLU A 17 11.41 -0.68 8.34
N ASP A 18 10.43 0.19 8.53
CA ASP A 18 9.92 0.61 9.84
C ASP A 18 8.38 0.75 9.82
N GLY A 19 7.80 1.17 10.94
CA GLY A 19 6.36 1.32 11.12
C GLY A 19 5.74 2.31 10.13
N VAL A 20 4.77 1.81 9.35
CA VAL A 20 3.92 2.62 8.49
C VAL A 20 3.01 3.50 9.35
N THR A 21 3.04 4.80 9.12
CA THR A 21 2.29 5.80 9.90
C THR A 21 1.04 6.28 9.19
N CYS A 22 1.03 6.22 7.86
CA CYS A 22 -0.10 6.64 7.05
C CYS A 22 -0.16 5.88 5.72
N ALA A 23 -1.36 5.76 5.17
CA ALA A 23 -1.60 5.26 3.83
C ALA A 23 -2.79 6.02 3.21
N VAL A 24 -2.71 6.32 1.92
CA VAL A 24 -3.77 6.98 1.15
C VAL A 24 -3.89 6.32 -0.22
N ILE A 25 -5.09 6.32 -0.76
CA ILE A 25 -5.38 5.86 -2.12
C ILE A 25 -5.67 7.10 -2.97
N SER A 26 -5.01 7.23 -4.11
CA SER A 26 -5.23 8.29 -5.08
C SER A 26 -5.30 7.70 -6.49
N GLY A 27 -6.51 7.53 -7.00
CA GLY A 27 -6.74 6.84 -8.27
C GLY A 27 -6.33 5.37 -8.17
N SER A 28 -5.42 4.93 -9.04
CA SER A 28 -4.86 3.58 -9.07
C SER A 28 -3.54 3.42 -8.31
N VAL A 29 -3.19 4.39 -7.47
CA VAL A 29 -1.96 4.35 -6.67
C VAL A 29 -2.28 4.33 -5.18
N ILE A 30 -1.62 3.42 -4.46
CA ILE A 30 -1.52 3.43 -3.00
C ILE A 30 -0.24 4.16 -2.64
N ILE A 31 -0.32 5.11 -1.72
CA ILE A 31 0.81 5.87 -1.21
C ILE A 31 0.91 5.58 0.29
N SER A 32 2.07 5.12 0.75
CA SER A 32 2.33 4.88 2.18
C SER A 32 3.52 5.69 2.66
N GLY A 33 3.44 6.18 3.90
CA GLY A 33 4.53 6.86 4.60
C GLY A 33 4.90 6.14 5.90
N SER A 34 6.19 6.13 6.23
CA SER A 34 6.75 5.34 7.32
C SER A 34 7.79 6.11 8.15
N TYR A 35 8.08 5.61 9.34
CA TYR A 35 9.19 6.09 10.18
C TYR A 35 10.57 5.86 9.55
N ASP A 36 10.69 4.99 8.54
CA ASP A 36 11.92 4.77 7.77
C ASP A 36 12.32 5.96 6.88
N LYS A 37 11.55 7.06 6.93
CA LYS A 37 11.76 8.31 6.19
C LYS A 37 11.54 8.18 4.68
N THR A 38 10.81 7.15 4.25
CA THR A 38 10.42 6.95 2.85
C THR A 38 8.93 7.11 2.65
N VAL A 39 8.57 7.42 1.40
CA VAL A 39 7.21 7.36 0.88
C VAL A 39 7.25 6.41 -0.31
N ILE A 40 6.41 5.36 -0.27
CA ILE A 40 6.37 4.34 -1.31
C ILE A 40 5.04 4.42 -2.05
N LEU A 41 5.14 4.38 -3.38
CA LEU A 41 4.01 4.38 -4.28
C LEU A 41 3.86 2.97 -4.87
N TYR A 42 2.66 2.43 -4.79
CA TYR A 42 2.30 1.14 -5.38
C TYR A 42 1.18 1.38 -6.39
N ASP A 43 1.50 1.16 -7.66
CA ASP A 43 0.49 1.12 -8.73
C ASP A 43 -0.20 -0.24 -8.68
N PHE A 44 -1.53 -0.23 -8.52
CA PHE A 44 -2.34 -1.46 -8.48
C PHE A 44 -3.19 -1.67 -9.74
N ASP A 45 -3.02 -0.87 -10.80
CA ASP A 45 -3.48 -1.27 -12.14
C ASP A 45 -2.62 -2.42 -12.69
N VAL A 46 -1.41 -2.61 -12.14
CA VAL A 46 -0.43 -3.64 -12.53
C VAL A 46 -0.43 -4.85 -11.58
N ILE A 47 -1.25 -4.84 -10.51
CA ILE A 47 -1.31 -5.89 -9.47
C ILE A 47 -2.54 -6.78 -9.65
#